data_AF-A0A7S3B0Y5-F1
#
_entry.id   AF-A0A7S3B0Y5-F1
#
_cell.length_a   1.000
_cell.length_b   1.000
_cell.length_c   1.000
_cell.angle_alpha   90.00
_cell.angle_beta   90.00
_cell.angle_gamma   90.00
#
_symmetry.space_group_name_H-M   'P 1'
#
loop_
_entity.id
_entity.type
_entity.pdbx_description
1 polymer ?
#
loop_
_entity_poly.entity_id
_entity_poly.type
_entity_poly.pdbx_seq_one_letter_code
_entity_poly.pdbx_strand_id
1 'polypeptide(L)'
;RNLRPTGSFVRKGNAWKAVGFQGSDPATDVRGGGLLAVQCLEHFCDVHAAGMRTMIEQLEVVNAASAERFYPISTTAIVVCCKLCDLLGLSDGVRGPISAEALETLLATSRRHLATLLVPWGRRGGFFGLFSLLMADVHTRFIRSRATYMAVQKLLTKVFEDLDRRAQGCRLFQELSDLYCADVDVAALLAHARTPRTPRSSTETPRSSTPGSSTS
;
A
#
# COMPACT_ATOMS: atom_id res chain seq x y z
N ARG A 1 3.15 -9.93 -16.90
CA ARG A 1 4.28 -8.98 -16.95
C ARG A 1 4.68 -8.61 -15.52
N ASN A 2 5.97 -8.62 -15.18
CA ASN A 2 6.44 -8.09 -13.88
C ASN A 2 6.23 -6.57 -13.84
N LEU A 3 5.82 -5.99 -12.70
CA LEU A 3 5.71 -4.53 -12.48
C LEU A 3 7.08 -3.82 -12.48
N ARG A 4 8.11 -4.42 -13.09
CA ARG A 4 9.45 -3.84 -13.12
C ARG A 4 9.54 -2.78 -14.22
N PRO A 5 10.11 -1.60 -13.94
CA PRO A 5 10.34 -0.58 -14.97
C PRO A 5 11.18 -1.16 -16.11
N THR A 6 10.80 -0.87 -17.35
CA THR A 6 11.56 -1.25 -18.56
C THR A 6 12.52 -0.16 -19.02
N GLY A 7 12.56 0.99 -18.34
CA GLY A 7 13.39 2.16 -18.68
C GLY A 7 14.08 2.76 -17.46
N SER A 8 14.89 3.79 -17.69
CA SER A 8 15.53 4.56 -16.63
C SER A 8 14.48 5.25 -15.74
N PHE A 9 14.84 5.47 -14.47
CA PHE A 9 13.96 6.22 -13.56
C PHE A 9 13.78 7.65 -14.06
N VAL A 10 12.53 8.08 -14.18
CA VAL A 10 12.17 9.45 -14.53
C VAL A 10 11.36 10.06 -13.40
N ARG A 11 11.91 11.10 -12.75
CA ARG A 11 11.28 11.76 -11.60
C ARG A 11 9.90 12.34 -11.93
N LYS A 12 9.76 13.00 -13.10
CA LYS A 12 8.50 13.61 -13.55
C LYS A 12 8.14 13.13 -14.95
N GLY A 13 6.88 12.76 -15.15
CA GLY A 13 6.40 12.31 -16.46
C GLY A 13 5.00 11.70 -16.41
N ASN A 14 4.40 11.52 -17.58
CA ASN A 14 3.03 11.02 -17.70
C ASN A 14 2.86 9.56 -17.24
N ALA A 15 3.95 8.79 -17.15
CA ALA A 15 3.94 7.42 -16.66
C ALA A 15 3.40 7.32 -15.21
N TRP A 16 3.55 8.35 -14.39
CA TRP A 16 3.01 8.36 -13.03
C TRP A 16 1.48 8.32 -12.99
N LYS A 17 0.81 8.90 -14.00
CA LYS A 17 -0.65 8.81 -14.14
C LYS A 17 -1.12 7.38 -14.43
N ALA A 18 -0.34 6.61 -15.18
CA ALA A 18 -0.64 5.21 -15.47
C ALA A 18 -0.56 4.32 -14.21
N VAL A 19 0.26 4.71 -13.23
CA VAL A 19 0.35 4.06 -11.91
C VAL A 19 -0.73 4.61 -10.94
N GLY A 20 -1.49 5.62 -11.37
CA GLY A 20 -2.60 6.19 -10.60
C GLY A 20 -2.23 7.31 -9.63
N PHE A 21 -1.17 8.08 -9.93
CA PHE A 21 -0.96 9.40 -9.33
C PHE A 21 -1.79 10.47 -10.08
N GLN A 22 -2.17 11.57 -9.41
CA GLN A 22 -2.96 12.63 -10.04
C GLN A 22 -2.14 13.43 -11.08
N GLY A 23 -0.87 13.67 -10.77
CA GLY A 23 0.03 14.51 -11.55
C GLY A 23 1.10 13.75 -12.32
N SER A 24 1.89 14.51 -13.08
CA SER A 24 3.15 14.04 -13.65
C SER A 24 4.29 14.04 -12.63
N ASP A 25 4.12 14.66 -11.46
CA ASP A 25 5.07 14.68 -10.36
C ASP A 25 4.45 14.00 -9.14
N PRO A 26 4.78 12.73 -8.83
CA PRO A 26 4.15 11.98 -7.74
C PRO A 26 4.44 12.61 -6.36
N ALA A 27 5.47 13.46 -6.26
CA ALA A 27 5.77 14.16 -5.01
C ALA A 27 4.60 15.03 -4.54
N THR A 28 3.77 15.56 -5.44
CA THR A 28 2.64 16.42 -5.05
C THR A 28 1.58 15.66 -4.26
N ASP A 29 1.31 14.41 -4.63
CA ASP A 29 0.39 13.50 -3.95
C ASP A 29 1.00 12.97 -2.65
N VAL A 30 2.27 12.57 -2.68
CA VAL A 30 2.98 11.96 -1.54
C VAL A 30 3.11 12.91 -0.35
N ARG A 31 3.10 14.23 -0.57
CA ARG A 31 3.20 15.23 0.52
C ARG A 31 2.20 14.98 1.66
N GLY A 32 1.00 14.48 1.37
CA GLY A 32 -0.01 14.22 2.40
C GLY A 32 0.28 13.00 3.29
N GLY A 33 0.92 11.96 2.74
CA GLY A 33 1.18 10.70 3.46
C GLY A 33 2.66 10.46 3.82
N GLY A 34 3.57 11.28 3.31
CA GLY A 34 5.00 11.18 3.54
C GLY A 34 5.61 9.85 3.07
N LEU A 35 6.76 9.51 3.65
CA LEU A 35 7.51 8.29 3.31
C LEU A 35 6.72 7.01 3.65
N LEU A 36 5.93 7.01 4.73
CA LEU A 36 5.15 5.84 5.16
C LEU A 36 4.15 5.39 4.08
N ALA A 37 3.44 6.33 3.46
CA ALA A 37 2.50 6.00 2.38
C ALA A 37 3.21 5.36 1.18
N VAL A 38 4.41 5.84 0.84
CA VAL A 38 5.24 5.24 -0.23
C VAL A 38 5.66 3.83 0.15
N GLN A 39 6.11 3.61 1.39
CA GLN A 39 6.49 2.29 1.88
C GLN A 39 5.29 1.32 1.90
N CYS A 40 4.09 1.80 2.21
CA CYS A 40 2.87 0.97 2.17
C CYS A 40 2.52 0.55 0.74
N LEU A 41 2.60 1.49 -0.20
CA LEU A 41 2.38 1.21 -1.61
C LEU A 41 3.45 0.26 -2.17
N GLU A 42 4.72 0.48 -1.83
CA GLU A 42 5.83 -0.41 -2.19
C GLU A 42 5.59 -1.82 -1.62
N HIS A 43 5.24 -1.93 -0.34
CA HIS A 43 4.94 -3.20 0.30
C HIS A 43 3.84 -3.95 -0.42
N PHE A 44 2.72 -3.28 -0.73
CA PHE A 44 1.60 -3.91 -1.43
C PHE A 44 2.02 -4.37 -2.84
N CYS A 45 2.79 -3.55 -3.56
CA CYS A 45 3.32 -3.92 -4.88
C CYS A 45 4.30 -5.10 -4.83
N ASP A 46 5.10 -5.23 -3.77
CA ASP A 46 6.09 -6.29 -3.60
C ASP A 46 5.43 -7.61 -3.15
N VAL A 47 4.56 -7.55 -2.14
CA VAL A 47 3.92 -8.72 -1.52
C VAL A 47 2.70 -9.20 -2.33
N HIS A 48 1.89 -8.28 -2.83
CA HIS A 48 0.63 -8.54 -3.53
C HIS A 48 0.70 -8.11 -5.01
N ALA A 49 1.85 -8.34 -5.66
CA ALA A 49 2.11 -7.93 -7.05
C ALA A 49 1.07 -8.43 -8.07
N ALA A 50 0.48 -9.62 -7.85
CA ALA A 50 -0.60 -10.14 -8.69
C ALA A 50 -1.92 -9.39 -8.45
N GLY A 51 -2.25 -9.10 -7.19
CA GLY A 51 -3.38 -8.26 -6.82
C GLY A 51 -3.29 -6.88 -7.45
N MET A 52 -2.15 -6.19 -7.28
CA MET A 52 -1.95 -4.85 -7.86
C MET A 52 -2.15 -4.84 -9.38
N ARG A 53 -1.63 -5.85 -10.10
CA ARG A 53 -1.85 -5.98 -11.54
C ARG A 53 -3.31 -6.16 -11.89
N THR A 54 -4.00 -7.06 -11.17
CA THR A 54 -5.44 -7.29 -11.34
C THR A 54 -6.23 -6.01 -11.12
N MET A 55 -5.89 -5.22 -10.10
CA MET A 55 -6.56 -3.96 -9.81
C MET A 55 -6.40 -2.94 -10.94
N ILE A 56 -5.19 -2.83 -11.51
CA ILE A 56 -4.92 -1.92 -12.64
C ILE A 56 -5.70 -2.38 -13.87
N GLU A 57 -5.61 -3.66 -14.23
CA GLU A 57 -6.31 -4.24 -15.39
C GLU A 57 -7.84 -4.08 -15.26
N GLN A 58 -8.39 -4.32 -14.08
CA GLN A 58 -9.83 -4.13 -13.83
C GLN A 58 -10.23 -2.65 -13.97
N LEU A 59 -9.42 -1.72 -13.47
CA LEU A 59 -9.67 -0.27 -13.64
C LEU A 59 -9.61 0.16 -15.10
N GLU A 60 -8.66 -0.36 -15.89
CA GLU A 60 -8.59 -0.08 -17.32
C GLU A 60 -9.86 -0.56 -18.04
N VAL A 61 -10.33 -1.77 -17.74
CA VAL A 61 -11.56 -2.34 -18.31
C VAL A 61 -12.79 -1.51 -17.94
N VAL A 62 -12.96 -1.17 -16.66
CA VAL A 62 -14.16 -0.41 -16.25
C VAL A 62 -14.13 1.05 -16.71
N ASN A 63 -12.94 1.66 -16.81
CA ASN A 63 -12.78 3.01 -17.33
C ASN A 63 -13.03 3.08 -18.84
N ALA A 64 -12.59 2.06 -19.60
CA ALA A 64 -12.90 1.96 -21.02
C ALA A 64 -14.40 1.81 -21.29
N ALA A 65 -15.13 1.13 -20.40
CA ALA A 65 -16.58 1.01 -20.48
C ALA A 65 -17.32 2.29 -20.03
N SER A 66 -16.73 3.07 -19.11
CA SER A 66 -17.31 4.32 -18.60
C SER A 66 -16.20 5.18 -18.00
N ALA A 67 -15.92 6.33 -18.62
CA ALA A 67 -14.84 7.23 -18.21
C ALA A 67 -14.97 7.75 -16.75
N GLU A 68 -16.17 7.69 -16.18
CA GLU A 68 -16.42 8.06 -14.78
C GLU A 68 -16.03 6.97 -13.77
N ARG A 69 -15.83 5.72 -14.24
CA ARG A 69 -15.58 4.53 -13.41
C ARG A 69 -14.08 4.27 -13.31
N PHE A 70 -13.36 5.24 -12.77
CA PHE A 70 -11.95 5.10 -12.42
C PHE A 70 -11.68 5.66 -11.03
N TYR A 71 -10.55 5.28 -10.44
CA TYR A 71 -9.95 6.04 -9.36
C TYR A 71 -8.42 5.97 -9.42
N PRO A 72 -7.70 7.02 -8.97
CA PRO A 72 -6.24 7.05 -8.97
C PRO A 72 -5.71 6.14 -7.86
N ILE A 73 -5.37 4.89 -8.21
CA ILE A 73 -5.03 3.84 -7.21
C ILE A 73 -3.90 4.23 -6.26
N SER A 74 -2.84 4.90 -6.74
CA SER A 74 -1.74 5.36 -5.90
C SER A 74 -2.14 6.52 -5.00
N THR A 75 -2.91 7.49 -5.50
CA THR A 75 -3.43 8.58 -4.66
C THR A 75 -4.41 8.05 -3.61
N THR A 76 -5.27 7.08 -3.97
CA THR A 76 -6.16 6.42 -3.00
C THR A 76 -5.37 5.64 -1.96
N ALA A 77 -4.28 4.96 -2.33
CA ALA A 77 -3.38 4.33 -1.37
C ALA A 77 -2.81 5.34 -0.36
N ILE A 78 -2.41 6.53 -0.82
CA ILE A 78 -1.94 7.60 0.09
C ILE A 78 -3.06 8.00 1.07
N VAL A 79 -4.29 8.20 0.57
CA VAL A 79 -5.44 8.54 1.42
C VAL A 79 -5.76 7.45 2.44
N VAL A 80 -5.70 6.17 2.04
CA VAL A 80 -5.88 5.03 2.95
C VAL A 80 -4.81 5.04 4.04
N CYS A 81 -3.54 5.27 3.69
CA CYS A 81 -2.47 5.38 4.68
C CYS A 81 -2.74 6.51 5.69
N CYS A 82 -3.08 7.72 5.22
CA CYS A 82 -3.37 8.86 6.09
C CYS A 82 -4.54 8.57 7.05
N LYS A 83 -5.67 8.06 6.52
CA LYS A 83 -6.84 7.71 7.33
C LYS A 83 -6.55 6.61 8.34
N LEU A 84 -5.70 5.65 7.99
CA LEU A 84 -5.27 4.61 8.93
C LEU A 84 -4.40 5.19 10.05
N CYS A 85 -3.50 6.13 9.74
CA CYS A 85 -2.75 6.87 10.76
C CYS A 85 -3.68 7.64 11.71
N ASP A 86 -4.68 8.36 11.18
CA ASP A 86 -5.66 9.09 11.99
C ASP A 86 -6.43 8.15 12.92
N LEU A 87 -6.90 7.02 12.39
CA LEU A 87 -7.64 6.02 13.16
C LEU A 87 -6.79 5.41 14.28
N LEU A 88 -5.51 5.15 14.02
CA LEU A 88 -4.56 4.66 15.02
C LEU A 88 -4.09 5.75 15.99
N GLY A 89 -4.39 7.02 15.70
CA GLY A 89 -3.98 8.17 16.51
C GLY A 89 -2.52 8.58 16.27
N LEU A 90 -1.91 8.13 15.18
CA LEU A 90 -0.55 8.50 14.75
C LEU A 90 -0.50 9.87 14.07
N SER A 91 -1.65 10.41 13.71
CA SER A 91 -1.84 11.76 13.20
C SER A 91 -3.15 12.36 13.72
N ASP A 92 -3.20 13.70 13.70
CA ASP A 92 -4.40 14.49 14.04
C ASP A 92 -4.94 15.16 12.76
N GLY A 93 -5.24 14.33 11.74
CA GLY A 93 -5.82 14.76 10.47
C GLY A 93 -5.08 15.93 9.84
N VAL A 94 -5.70 17.12 9.89
CA VAL A 94 -5.19 18.36 9.31
C VAL A 94 -3.87 18.82 9.97
N ARG A 95 -3.63 18.47 11.24
CA ARG A 95 -2.40 18.86 11.96
C ARG A 95 -1.20 17.97 11.62
N GLY A 96 -1.42 16.86 10.92
CA GLY A 96 -0.36 15.94 10.52
C GLY A 96 0.07 14.99 11.65
N PRO A 97 1.29 14.42 11.55
CA PRO A 97 1.80 13.43 12.50
C PRO A 97 1.89 13.97 13.93
N ILE A 98 1.63 13.10 14.91
CA ILE A 98 1.85 13.42 16.32
C ILE A 98 3.34 13.54 16.65
N SER A 99 3.67 14.21 17.76
CA SER A 99 5.05 14.30 18.24
C SER A 99 5.57 12.94 18.72
N ALA A 100 6.90 12.78 18.78
CA ALA A 100 7.51 11.57 19.33
C ALA A 100 7.07 11.32 20.79
N GLU A 101 6.96 12.37 21.61
CA GLU A 101 6.47 12.27 22.99
C GLU A 101 5.01 11.81 23.06
N ALA A 102 4.15 12.34 22.19
CA ALA A 102 2.77 11.91 22.09
C ALA A 102 2.67 10.45 21.60
N LEU A 103 3.58 10.02 20.72
CA LEU A 103 3.66 8.64 20.26
C LEU A 103 4.07 7.69 21.39
N GLU A 104 5.10 8.04 22.16
CA GLU A 104 5.50 7.24 23.34
C GLU A 104 4.36 7.15 24.36
N THR A 105 3.68 8.26 24.61
CA THR A 105 2.49 8.30 25.47
C THR A 105 1.39 7.39 24.92
N LEU A 106 1.13 7.44 23.62
CA LEU A 106 0.18 6.56 22.96
C LEU A 106 0.61 5.11 23.10
N LEU A 107 1.85 4.74 22.81
CA LEU A 107 2.32 3.36 22.96
C LEU A 107 2.22 2.86 24.40
N ALA A 108 2.47 3.72 25.39
CA ALA A 108 2.39 3.38 26.81
C ALA A 108 0.96 3.27 27.36
N THR A 109 0.01 4.03 26.80
CA THR A 109 -1.36 4.14 27.33
C THR A 109 -2.43 3.55 26.43
N SER A 110 -2.11 3.25 25.17
CA SER A 110 -3.09 2.92 24.15
C SER A 110 -3.78 1.61 24.46
N ARG A 111 -5.06 1.75 24.83
CA ARG A 111 -6.06 0.70 24.77
C ARG A 111 -6.78 0.69 23.42
N ARG A 112 -6.27 1.39 22.40
CA ARG A 112 -6.91 1.38 21.08
C ARG A 112 -6.81 -0.02 20.51
N HIS A 113 -7.96 -0.63 20.29
CA HIS A 113 -8.06 -2.02 19.89
C HIS A 113 -7.30 -2.32 18.59
N LEU A 114 -7.39 -1.43 17.60
CA LEU A 114 -6.62 -1.56 16.36
C LEU A 114 -5.10 -1.48 16.58
N ALA A 115 -4.62 -0.69 17.54
CA ALA A 115 -3.20 -0.63 17.87
C ALA A 115 -2.71 -1.95 18.50
N THR A 116 -3.57 -2.63 19.27
CA THR A 116 -3.25 -3.96 19.81
C THR A 116 -3.13 -5.04 18.74
N LEU A 117 -3.82 -4.87 17.60
CA LEU A 117 -3.68 -5.76 16.43
C LEU A 117 -2.35 -5.57 15.68
N LEU A 118 -1.56 -4.53 15.99
CA LEU A 118 -0.29 -4.26 15.30
C LEU A 118 0.89 -5.07 15.84
N VAL A 119 0.74 -5.82 16.94
CA VAL A 119 1.82 -6.52 17.64
C VAL A 119 1.63 -8.06 17.56
N PRO A 120 2.65 -8.92 17.30
CA PRO A 120 3.90 -8.76 16.56
C PRO A 120 3.92 -9.63 15.28
N TRP A 121 4.10 -9.01 14.11
CA TRP A 121 4.40 -9.70 12.84
C TRP A 121 5.71 -9.17 12.22
N GLY A 122 6.87 -9.46 12.82
CA GLY A 122 8.17 -9.19 12.18
C GLY A 122 8.41 -7.76 11.67
N ARG A 123 9.45 -7.57 10.83
CA ARG A 123 9.96 -6.24 10.43
C ARG A 123 9.08 -5.48 9.42
N ARG A 124 7.98 -6.05 8.94
CA ARG A 124 7.06 -5.44 7.95
C ARG A 124 5.57 -5.73 8.25
N GLY A 125 5.20 -6.05 9.49
CA GLY A 125 3.86 -6.50 9.86
C GLY A 125 2.86 -5.44 10.30
N GLY A 126 1.69 -5.93 10.73
CA GLY A 126 0.58 -5.21 11.37
C GLY A 126 -0.03 -4.12 10.49
N PHE A 127 0.65 -2.97 10.44
CA PHE A 127 0.21 -1.78 9.72
C PHE A 127 0.14 -2.02 8.21
N PHE A 128 1.20 -2.59 7.63
CA PHE A 128 1.23 -2.93 6.20
C PHE A 128 0.20 -3.99 5.83
N GLY A 129 -0.09 -4.91 6.75
CA GLY A 129 -1.15 -5.91 6.59
C GLY A 129 -2.54 -5.26 6.59
N LEU A 130 -2.84 -4.40 7.58
CA LEU A 130 -4.09 -3.63 7.62
C LEU A 130 -4.25 -2.78 6.38
N PHE A 131 -3.20 -2.06 5.97
CA PHE A 131 -3.17 -1.29 4.74
C PHE A 131 -3.55 -2.16 3.53
N SER A 132 -2.97 -3.36 3.42
CA SER A 132 -3.24 -4.28 2.31
C SER A 132 -4.69 -4.76 2.30
N LEU A 133 -5.25 -5.12 3.47
CA LEU A 133 -6.65 -5.50 3.61
C LEU A 133 -7.58 -4.36 3.15
N LEU A 134 -7.30 -3.13 3.55
CA LEU A 134 -8.11 -1.97 3.17
C LEU A 134 -8.00 -1.67 1.68
N MET A 135 -6.80 -1.77 1.09
CA MET A 135 -6.63 -1.56 -0.35
C MET A 135 -7.41 -2.58 -1.18
N ALA A 136 -7.37 -3.86 -0.79
CA ALA A 136 -8.13 -4.91 -1.44
C ALA A 136 -9.65 -4.73 -1.26
N ASP A 137 -10.11 -4.34 -0.06
CA ASP A 137 -11.53 -4.10 0.22
C ASP A 137 -12.07 -2.87 -0.53
N VAL A 138 -11.32 -1.76 -0.54
CA VAL A 138 -11.66 -0.56 -1.33
C VAL A 138 -11.88 -0.91 -2.79
N HIS A 139 -10.94 -1.65 -3.38
CA HIS A 139 -11.01 -2.02 -4.78
C HIS A 139 -12.19 -2.97 -5.06
N THR A 140 -12.33 -4.01 -4.25
CA THR A 140 -13.42 -5.00 -4.38
C THR A 140 -14.79 -4.32 -4.35
N ARG A 141 -15.00 -3.41 -3.38
CA ARG A 141 -16.25 -2.65 -3.29
C ARG A 141 -16.42 -1.71 -4.48
N PHE A 142 -15.36 -1.07 -4.95
CA PHE A 142 -15.43 -0.15 -6.10
C PHE A 142 -15.91 -0.88 -7.36
N ILE A 143 -15.32 -2.04 -7.67
CA ILE A 143 -15.67 -2.86 -8.82
C ILE A 143 -17.12 -3.36 -8.70
N ARG A 144 -17.48 -3.97 -7.57
CA ARG A 144 -18.82 -4.58 -7.36
C ARG A 144 -19.95 -3.56 -7.35
N SER A 145 -19.75 -2.42 -6.68
CA SER A 145 -20.77 -1.36 -6.60
C SER A 145 -20.88 -0.54 -7.88
N ARG A 146 -20.02 -0.79 -8.88
CA ARG A 146 -19.90 0.02 -10.09
C ARG A 146 -19.73 1.51 -9.78
N ALA A 147 -18.99 1.82 -8.72
CA ALA A 147 -18.78 3.17 -8.26
C ALA A 147 -18.08 4.02 -9.34
N THR A 148 -18.34 5.32 -9.27
CA THR A 148 -17.62 6.34 -10.05
C THR A 148 -16.54 6.99 -9.18
N TYR A 149 -15.64 7.74 -9.82
CA TYR A 149 -14.62 8.52 -9.15
C TYR A 149 -15.19 9.42 -8.04
N MET A 150 -16.37 10.02 -8.27
CA MET A 150 -17.07 10.88 -7.29
C MET A 150 -17.52 10.12 -6.04
N ALA A 151 -17.76 8.81 -6.13
CA ALA A 151 -18.22 8.00 -5.01
C ALA A 151 -17.06 7.43 -4.15
N VAL A 152 -15.81 7.56 -4.58
CA VAL A 152 -14.64 6.94 -3.91
C VAL A 152 -14.49 7.43 -2.47
N GLN A 153 -14.71 8.72 -2.21
CA GLN A 153 -14.59 9.25 -0.84
C GLN A 153 -15.65 8.68 0.10
N LYS A 154 -16.90 8.54 -0.38
CA LYS A 154 -17.97 7.89 0.37
C LYS A 154 -17.67 6.41 0.60
N LEU A 155 -17.08 5.74 -0.38
CA LEU A 155 -16.65 4.34 -0.27
C LEU A 155 -15.55 4.18 0.78
N LEU A 156 -14.54 5.05 0.78
CA LEU A 156 -13.47 5.05 1.78
C LEU A 156 -14.04 5.21 3.18
N THR A 157 -14.94 6.17 3.42
CA THR A 157 -15.59 6.32 4.73
C THR A 157 -16.23 5.01 5.20
N LYS A 158 -17.00 4.33 4.35
CA LYS A 158 -17.63 3.04 4.69
C LYS A 158 -16.61 1.93 4.98
N VAL A 159 -15.51 1.86 4.23
CA VAL A 159 -14.45 0.87 4.47
C VAL A 159 -13.83 1.07 5.85
N PHE A 160 -13.58 2.32 6.26
CA PHE A 160 -13.00 2.60 7.58
C PHE A 160 -14.01 2.41 8.73
N GLU A 161 -15.28 2.73 8.53
CA GLU A 161 -16.35 2.40 9.50
C GLU A 161 -16.47 0.88 9.70
N ASP A 162 -16.35 0.11 8.62
CA ASP A 162 -16.38 -1.35 8.68
C ASP A 162 -15.12 -1.95 9.30
N LEU A 163 -13.94 -1.34 9.07
CA LEU A 163 -12.71 -1.74 9.73
C LEU A 163 -12.86 -1.66 11.24
N ASP A 164 -13.31 -0.50 11.76
CA ASP A 164 -13.49 -0.30 13.20
C ASP A 164 -14.48 -1.34 13.77
N ARG A 165 -15.62 -1.54 13.10
CA ARG A 165 -16.63 -2.53 13.50
C ARG A 165 -16.11 -3.96 13.50
N ARG A 166 -15.38 -4.38 12.46
CA ARG A 166 -14.79 -5.73 12.36
C ARG A 166 -13.70 -5.91 13.40
N ALA A 167 -12.90 -4.88 13.64
CA ALA A 167 -11.84 -4.93 14.62
C ALA A 167 -12.36 -5.19 16.02
N GLN A 168 -13.51 -4.61 16.45
CA GLN A 168 -14.09 -4.78 17.80
C GLN A 168 -14.26 -6.23 18.29
N GLY A 169 -14.36 -7.20 17.37
CA GLY A 169 -14.47 -8.63 17.72
C GLY A 169 -13.15 -9.40 17.68
N CYS A 170 -12.05 -8.77 17.24
CA CYS A 170 -10.79 -9.43 16.93
C CYS A 170 -9.75 -9.18 18.02
N ARG A 171 -9.13 -10.23 18.54
CA ARG A 171 -8.01 -10.15 19.49
C ARG A 171 -6.67 -10.12 18.77
N LEU A 172 -6.61 -10.71 17.59
CA LEU A 172 -5.40 -10.86 16.79
C LEU A 172 -5.65 -10.36 15.37
N PHE A 173 -4.60 -9.83 14.74
CA PHE A 173 -4.67 -9.42 13.33
C PHE A 173 -5.15 -10.55 12.41
N GLN A 174 -4.78 -11.80 12.70
CA GLN A 174 -5.18 -12.95 11.89
C GLN A 174 -6.71 -13.10 11.84
N GLU A 175 -7.40 -12.91 12.96
CA GLU A 175 -8.87 -13.00 13.01
C GLU A 175 -9.50 -11.92 12.12
N LEU A 176 -8.97 -10.70 12.17
CA LEU A 176 -9.41 -9.61 11.31
C LEU A 176 -9.11 -9.93 9.84
N SER A 177 -7.91 -10.45 9.54
CA SER A 177 -7.52 -10.87 8.20
C SER A 177 -8.47 -11.94 7.66
N ASP A 178 -8.84 -12.93 8.47
CA ASP A 178 -9.76 -14.01 8.09
C ASP A 178 -11.17 -13.46 7.79
N LEU A 179 -11.65 -12.48 8.57
CA LEU A 179 -12.94 -11.80 8.29
C LEU A 179 -12.93 -11.06 6.95
N TYR A 180 -11.81 -10.44 6.57
CA TYR A 180 -11.66 -9.80 5.27
C TYR A 180 -11.50 -10.83 4.14
N CYS A 181 -10.69 -11.87 4.36
CA CYS A 181 -10.42 -12.93 3.38
C CYS A 181 -11.57 -13.95 3.23
N ALA A 182 -12.61 -13.90 4.08
CA ALA A 182 -13.87 -14.59 3.82
C ALA A 182 -14.54 -14.10 2.51
N ASP A 183 -14.20 -12.89 2.06
CA ASP A 183 -14.53 -12.39 0.75
C ASP A 183 -13.52 -12.91 -0.30
N VAL A 184 -14.01 -13.69 -1.25
CA VAL A 184 -13.18 -14.36 -2.27
C VAL A 184 -12.41 -13.39 -3.17
N ASP A 185 -12.96 -12.20 -3.45
CA ASP A 185 -12.29 -11.21 -4.30
C ASP A 185 -11.16 -10.52 -3.52
N VAL A 186 -11.40 -10.21 -2.23
CA VAL A 186 -10.36 -9.69 -1.35
C VAL A 186 -9.23 -10.72 -1.18
N ALA A 187 -9.58 -11.98 -0.91
CA ALA A 187 -8.61 -13.05 -0.79
C ALA A 187 -7.80 -13.26 -2.07
N ALA A 188 -8.44 -13.18 -3.24
CA ALA A 188 -7.76 -13.29 -4.53
C ALA A 188 -6.74 -12.16 -4.77
N LEU A 189 -7.07 -10.93 -4.39
CA LEU A 189 -6.15 -9.79 -4.49
C LEU A 189 -4.95 -9.92 -3.54
N LEU A 190 -5.16 -10.49 -2.36
CA LEU A 190 -4.12 -10.66 -1.34
C LEU A 190 -3.33 -11.97 -1.47
N ALA A 191 -3.78 -12.89 -2.32
CA ALA A 191 -3.08 -14.13 -2.58
C ALA A 191 -1.65 -13.84 -3.05
N HIS A 192 -0.68 -14.47 -2.39
CA HIS A 192 0.71 -14.35 -2.81
C HIS A 192 0.87 -15.00 -4.18
N ALA A 193 1.43 -14.25 -5.13
CA ALA A 193 1.89 -14.84 -6.37
C ALA A 193 2.98 -15.87 -6.02
N ARG A 194 2.68 -17.17 -6.20
CA ARG A 194 3.69 -18.22 -6.20
C ARG A 194 4.57 -18.02 -7.43
N THR A 195 5.49 -17.07 -7.37
CA THR A 195 6.50 -16.85 -8.41
C THR A 195 7.84 -17.38 -7.90
N PRO A 196 8.53 -18.25 -8.65
CA PRO A 196 9.82 -18.80 -8.22
C PRO A 196 10.82 -17.66 -8.05
N ARG A 197 11.38 -17.49 -6.86
CA ARG A 197 12.55 -16.63 -6.69
C ARG A 197 13.72 -17.33 -7.37
N THR A 198 14.08 -16.87 -8.57
CA THR A 198 15.39 -17.19 -9.16
C THR A 198 16.46 -16.70 -8.17
N PRO A 199 17.44 -17.53 -7.76
CA PRO A 199 18.50 -17.09 -6.88
C PRO A 199 19.26 -15.93 -7.54
N ARG A 200 19.52 -14.86 -6.80
CA ARG A 200 20.50 -13.85 -7.22
C ARG A 200 21.86 -14.55 -7.30
N SER A 201 22.37 -14.74 -8.52
CA SER A 201 23.74 -15.12 -8.78
C SER A 201 24.66 -13.99 -8.33
N SER A 202 25.18 -14.10 -7.12
CA SER A 202 26.33 -13.32 -6.66
C SER A 202 27.57 -13.89 -7.34
N THR A 203 27.91 -13.35 -8.50
CA THR A 203 29.27 -13.46 -9.04
C THR A 203 29.80 -12.05 -9.21
N GLU A 204 30.19 -11.45 -8.09
CA GLU A 204 31.19 -10.38 -8.08
C GLU A 204 32.53 -11.02 -8.43
N THR A 205 33.04 -10.72 -9.62
CA THR A 205 34.42 -10.97 -9.99
C THR A 205 35.31 -9.94 -9.30
N PRO A 206 36.32 -10.34 -8.49
CA PRO A 206 37.25 -9.38 -7.93
C PRO A 206 38.21 -8.90 -9.02
N ARG A 207 38.23 -7.59 -9.27
CA ARG A 207 39.30 -6.94 -10.05
C ARG A 207 40.58 -6.97 -9.22
N SER A 208 41.51 -7.85 -9.58
CA SER A 208 42.89 -7.79 -9.09
C SER A 208 43.63 -6.63 -9.76
N SER A 209 44.05 -5.66 -8.96
CA SER A 209 45.02 -4.63 -9.32
C SER A 209 46.44 -5.19 -9.19
N THR A 210 47.19 -5.23 -10.29
CA THR A 210 48.64 -5.46 -10.31
C THR A 210 49.38 -4.12 -10.37
N PRO A 211 50.43 -3.89 -9.56
CA PRO A 211 51.35 -2.77 -9.74
C PRO A 211 52.53 -3.20 -10.62
N GLY A 212 52.71 -2.54 -11.75
CA GLY A 212 53.89 -2.70 -12.61
C GLY A 212 54.92 -1.61 -12.34
N SER A 213 55.85 -1.88 -11.43
CA SER A 213 57.13 -1.18 -11.34
C SER A 213 58.08 -1.73 -12.40
N SER A 214 58.59 -0.86 -13.29
CA SER A 214 59.75 -1.18 -14.14
C SER A 214 60.72 0.00 -14.12
N THR A 215 61.79 -0.20 -13.38
CA THR A 215 63.09 0.46 -13.54
C THR A 215 63.81 -0.10 -14.77
N SER A 216 64.26 0.77 -15.67
CA SER A 216 65.55 0.74 -16.38
C SER A 216 65.70 2.04 -17.16
#